data_AF-A0A7V9EMN3-F1
#
_entry.id   AF-A0A7V9EMN3-F1
#
_cell.length_a   1.000
_cell.length_b   1.000
_cell.length_c   1.000
_cell.angle_alpha   90.00
_cell.angle_beta   90.00
_cell.angle_gamma   90.00
#
_symmetry.space_group_name_H-M   'P 1'
#
loop_
_entity.id
_entity.type
_entity.pdbx_description
1 polymer ?
#
loop_
_entity_poly.entity_id
_entity_poly.type
_entity_poly.pdbx_seq_one_letter_code
_entity_poly.pdbx_strand_id
1 'polypeptide(L)'
;TCHRALLPQLRAALKDVAAQGLAYTIDPADYGGCFSPRFIDRDPGGRLSHHSWGIALDINARANAFGTKPDQEPQLVSALQARGFVWGGDWLIPDGMHFEWVEFP
;
A
#
# COMPACT_ATOMS: atom_id res chain seq x y z
N THR A 1 -4.06 10.91 4.12
CA THR A 1 -4.73 10.71 5.42
C THR A 1 -5.01 9.24 5.60
N CYS A 2 -4.78 8.67 6.79
CA CYS A 2 -5.01 7.25 7.11
C CYS A 2 -5.85 7.11 8.38
N HIS A 3 -6.39 5.91 8.60
CA HIS A 3 -7.07 5.56 9.84
C HIS A 3 -6.13 5.71 11.04
N ARG A 4 -6.62 6.27 12.15
CA ARG A 4 -5.79 6.56 13.33
C ARG A 4 -5.14 5.32 13.93
N ALA A 5 -5.84 4.18 13.91
CA ALA A 5 -5.31 2.91 14.43
C ALA A 5 -4.16 2.34 13.58
N LEU A 6 -4.11 2.67 12.28
CA LEU A 6 -3.04 2.24 11.38
C LEU A 6 -1.73 3.02 11.61
N LEU A 7 -1.82 4.29 12.02
CA LEU A 7 -0.67 5.20 12.04
C LEU A 7 0.54 4.69 12.84
N PRO A 8 0.40 4.08 14.03
CA PRO A 8 1.56 3.54 14.75
C PRO A 8 2.30 2.47 13.95
N GLN A 9 1.57 1.55 13.32
CA GLN A 9 2.13 0.43 12.55
C GLN A 9 2.74 0.90 11.24
N LEU A 10 2.06 1.78 10.50
CA LEU A 10 2.62 2.39 9.30
C LEU A 10 3.93 3.16 9.60
N ARG A 11 3.98 3.90 10.72
CA ARG A 11 5.22 4.58 11.15
C ARG A 11 6.33 3.59 11.49
N ALA A 12 6.01 2.46 12.13
CA ALA A 12 7.00 1.42 12.41
C ALA A 12 7.54 0.81 11.10
N ALA A 13 6.68 0.51 10.14
CA ALA A 13 7.07 -0.01 8.84
C ALA A 13 7.97 0.95 8.06
N LEU A 14 7.61 2.23 8.00
CA LEU A 14 8.45 3.25 7.35
C LEU A 14 9.80 3.47 8.07
N LYS A 15 9.85 3.31 9.40
CA LYS A 15 11.12 3.34 10.15
C LYS A 15 12.00 2.14 9.82
N ASP A 16 11.42 0.95 9.68
CA ASP A 16 12.17 -0.24 9.29
C ASP A 16 12.73 -0.10 7.87
N VAL A 17 11.92 0.38 6.93
CA VAL A 17 12.36 0.71 5.56
C VAL A 17 13.56 1.66 5.60
N ALA A 18 13.49 2.74 6.39
CA ALA A 18 14.60 3.67 6.53
C ALA A 18 15.83 3.03 7.18
N ALA A 19 15.65 2.22 8.23
CA ALA A 19 16.74 1.53 8.93
C ALA A 19 17.44 0.48 8.07
N GLN A 20 16.71 -0.12 7.12
CA GLN A 20 17.25 -1.05 6.13
C GLN A 20 17.93 -0.34 4.95
N GLY A 21 17.95 1.00 4.92
CA GLY A 21 18.52 1.78 3.82
C GLY A 21 17.65 1.82 2.57
N LEU A 22 16.38 1.44 2.66
CA LEU A 22 15.45 1.32 1.53
C LEU A 22 14.64 2.60 1.29
N ALA A 23 14.89 3.70 2.00
CA ALA A 23 14.10 4.93 1.84
C ALA A 23 14.09 5.48 0.40
N TYR A 24 15.12 5.20 -0.40
CA TYR A 24 15.22 5.62 -1.81
C TYR A 24 14.24 4.91 -2.74
N THR A 25 13.63 3.81 -2.28
CA THR A 25 12.71 3.00 -3.09
C THR A 25 11.29 3.55 -3.06
N ILE A 26 11.02 4.52 -2.19
CA ILE A 26 9.74 5.22 -2.09
C ILE A 26 9.91 6.60 -2.70
N ASP A 27 9.15 6.92 -3.75
CA ASP A 27 9.01 8.29 -4.25
C ASP A 27 7.90 9.01 -3.46
N PRO A 28 8.23 9.98 -2.58
CA PRO A 28 7.23 10.71 -1.81
C PRO A 28 6.28 11.55 -2.68
N ALA A 29 6.70 11.90 -3.91
CA ALA A 29 5.88 12.63 -4.87
C ALA A 29 4.90 11.71 -5.63
N ASP A 30 5.07 10.39 -5.53
CA ASP A 30 4.24 9.37 -6.19
C ASP A 30 3.40 8.54 -5.20
N TYR A 31 2.93 9.21 -4.15
CA TYR A 31 2.02 8.65 -3.17
C TYR A 31 0.56 8.79 -3.62
N GLY A 32 -0.14 7.67 -3.81
CA GLY A 32 -1.53 7.66 -4.30
C GLY A 32 -2.59 7.92 -3.21
N GLY A 33 -2.18 8.05 -1.95
CA GLY A 33 -3.08 8.34 -0.84
C GLY A 33 -3.37 7.12 0.03
N CYS A 34 -4.32 7.26 0.95
CA CYS A 34 -4.67 6.20 1.89
C CYS A 34 -6.17 6.16 2.21
N PHE A 35 -6.79 7.32 2.43
CA PHE A 35 -8.24 7.44 2.53
C PHE A 35 -8.85 7.94 1.22
N SER A 36 -9.76 7.15 0.65
CA SER A 36 -10.57 7.49 -0.53
C SER A 36 -11.87 6.67 -0.49
N PRO A 37 -13.03 7.28 -0.17
CA PRO A 37 -14.29 6.55 -0.03
C PRO A 37 -14.83 6.20 -1.42
N ARG A 38 -14.64 4.94 -1.82
CA ARG A 38 -15.03 4.43 -3.14
C ARG A 38 -15.24 2.93 -3.14
N PHE A 39 -16.01 2.46 -4.11
CA PHE A 39 -15.98 1.06 -4.50
C PHE A 39 -14.65 0.71 -5.20
N ILE A 40 -14.29 -0.57 -5.21
CA ILE A 40 -13.21 -1.09 -6.06
C ILE A 40 -13.51 -0.71 -7.52
N ASP A 41 -12.50 -0.21 -8.23
CA ASP A 41 -12.60 0.33 -9.60
C ASP A 41 -13.69 1.37 -9.84
N ARG A 42 -14.21 1.97 -8.75
CA ARG A 42 -15.38 2.87 -8.76
C ARG A 42 -16.65 2.23 -9.33
N ASP A 43 -16.77 0.89 -9.28
CA ASP A 43 -17.98 0.17 -9.66
C ASP A 43 -19.03 0.19 -8.52
N PRO A 44 -20.18 0.88 -8.69
CA PRO A 44 -21.21 0.95 -7.66
C PRO A 44 -21.84 -0.41 -7.29
N GLY A 45 -21.73 -1.42 -8.14
CA GLY A 45 -22.18 -2.79 -7.85
C GLY A 45 -21.14 -3.65 -7.12
N GLY A 46 -19.92 -3.12 -6.94
CA GLY A 46 -18.79 -3.84 -6.37
C GLY A 46 -18.70 -3.78 -4.84
N ARG A 47 -17.59 -4.29 -4.32
CA ARG A 47 -17.22 -4.17 -2.89
C ARG A 47 -16.59 -2.80 -2.61
N LEU A 48 -16.65 -2.35 -1.37
CA LEU A 48 -15.91 -1.17 -0.93
C LEU A 48 -14.40 -1.43 -0.98
N SER A 49 -13.65 -0.44 -1.47
CA SER A 49 -12.18 -0.48 -1.49
C SER A 49 -11.61 -0.30 -0.08
N HIS A 50 -10.46 -0.94 0.21
CA HIS A 50 -9.78 -0.76 1.49
C HIS A 50 -9.38 0.68 1.82
N HIS A 51 -9.20 1.52 0.80
CA HIS A 51 -9.04 2.96 0.97
C HIS A 51 -10.25 3.65 1.63
N SER A 52 -11.44 3.07 1.52
CA SER A 52 -12.66 3.62 2.15
C SER A 52 -12.62 3.55 3.67
N TRP A 53 -11.80 2.67 4.25
CA TRP A 53 -11.58 2.61 5.69
C TRP A 53 -10.26 3.27 6.12
N GLY A 54 -9.48 3.79 5.16
CA GLY A 54 -8.18 4.41 5.44
C GLY A 54 -7.13 3.42 5.93
N ILE A 55 -7.23 2.15 5.51
CA ILE A 55 -6.33 1.05 5.90
C ILE A 55 -5.49 0.52 4.73
N ALA A 56 -5.59 1.13 3.55
CA ALA A 56 -4.75 0.86 2.41
C ALA A 56 -3.92 2.10 2.04
N LEU A 57 -2.83 1.91 1.32
CA LEU A 57 -1.99 2.97 0.81
C LEU A 57 -1.36 2.59 -0.53
N ASP A 58 -1.21 3.58 -1.40
CA ASP A 58 -0.57 3.41 -2.70
C ASP A 58 0.82 4.05 -2.71
N ILE A 59 1.86 3.25 -2.98
CA ILE A 59 3.26 3.68 -3.04
C ILE A 59 3.78 3.51 -4.47
N ASN A 60 4.51 4.50 -4.98
CA ASN A 60 5.04 4.54 -6.35
C ASN A 60 3.93 4.30 -7.38
N ALA A 61 2.80 4.99 -7.18
CA ALA A 61 1.52 4.73 -7.84
C ALA A 61 1.58 4.82 -9.37
N ARG A 62 2.27 5.82 -9.93
CA ARG A 62 2.41 5.98 -11.38
C ARG A 62 3.27 4.88 -11.99
N ALA A 63 4.31 4.44 -11.28
CA ALA A 63 5.20 3.37 -11.74
C ALA A 63 4.58 1.97 -11.61
N ASN A 64 3.59 1.80 -10.71
CA ASN A 64 3.01 0.51 -10.36
C ASN A 64 1.47 0.47 -10.53
N ALA A 65 0.99 0.98 -11.66
CA ALA A 65 -0.45 1.08 -11.92
C ALA A 65 -1.16 -0.28 -11.92
N PHE A 66 -2.42 -0.29 -11.50
CA PHE A 66 -3.29 -1.48 -11.51
C PHE A 66 -3.32 -2.17 -12.88
N GLY A 67 -3.24 -3.50 -12.88
CA GLY A 67 -3.27 -4.35 -14.07
C GLY A 67 -1.99 -4.31 -14.90
N THR A 68 -0.96 -3.59 -14.47
CA THR A 68 0.37 -3.62 -15.12
C THR A 68 1.30 -4.62 -14.43
N LYS A 69 2.43 -4.94 -15.06
CA LYS A 69 3.45 -5.78 -14.42
C LYS A 69 3.99 -5.03 -13.18
N PRO A 70 3.88 -5.59 -11.96
CA PRO A 70 4.42 -4.96 -10.77
C PRO A 70 5.94 -4.79 -10.86
N ASP A 71 6.43 -3.65 -10.38
CA ASP A 71 7.84 -3.26 -10.36
C ASP A 71 8.20 -2.56 -9.04
N GLN A 72 7.61 -3.02 -7.93
CA GLN A 72 8.02 -2.57 -6.61
C GLN A 72 9.31 -3.25 -6.18
N GLU A 73 10.15 -2.52 -5.44
CA GLU A 73 11.37 -3.07 -4.86
C GLU A 73 11.01 -4.23 -3.91
N PRO A 74 11.46 -5.48 -4.16
CA PRO A 74 11.04 -6.63 -3.36
C PRO A 74 11.37 -6.51 -1.87
N GLN A 75 12.45 -5.81 -1.53
CA GLN A 75 12.82 -5.57 -0.13
C GLN A 75 11.87 -4.57 0.55
N LEU A 76 11.36 -3.57 -0.18
CA LEU A 76 10.31 -2.67 0.32
C LEU A 76 9.03 -3.45 0.61
N VAL A 77 8.61 -4.31 -0.33
CA VAL A 77 7.43 -5.17 -0.17
C VAL A 77 7.57 -6.03 1.09
N SER A 78 8.71 -6.70 1.24
CA SER A 78 8.99 -7.57 2.39
C SER A 78 8.99 -6.80 3.72
N ALA A 79 9.56 -5.59 3.74
CA ALA A 79 9.60 -4.75 4.94
C ALA A 79 8.19 -4.29 5.39
N LEU A 80 7.31 -3.98 4.45
CA LEU A 80 5.91 -3.68 4.75
C LEU A 80 5.14 -4.93 5.19
N GLN A 81 5.34 -6.06 4.52
CA GLN A 81 4.72 -7.34 4.89
C GLN A 81 5.08 -7.81 6.30
N ALA A 82 6.34 -7.64 6.71
CA ALA A 82 6.80 -7.91 8.08
C ALA A 82 6.08 -7.06 9.16
N ARG A 83 5.33 -6.03 8.73
CA ARG A 83 4.51 -5.17 9.58
C ARG A 83 3.03 -5.32 9.25
N GLY A 84 2.56 -6.50 8.86
CA GLY A 84 1.14 -6.85 8.78
C GLY A 84 0.39 -6.21 7.60
N PHE A 85 1.12 -5.82 6.55
CA PHE A 85 0.53 -5.42 5.27
C PHE A 85 0.54 -6.61 4.30
N VAL A 86 -0.45 -6.66 3.41
CA VAL A 86 -0.37 -7.48 2.19
C VAL A 86 -0.17 -6.55 1.00
N TRP A 87 0.47 -7.08 -0.04
CA TRP A 87 0.78 -6.34 -1.26
C TRP A 87 -0.12 -6.80 -2.41
N GLY A 88 -0.70 -5.85 -3.14
CA GLY A 88 -1.60 -6.13 -4.25
C GLY A 88 -0.90 -6.67 -5.50
N GLY A 89 0.42 -6.54 -5.60
CA GLY A 89 1.19 -7.09 -6.72
C GLY A 89 1.12 -8.62 -6.85
N ASP A 90 0.76 -9.32 -5.79
CA ASP A 90 0.62 -10.79 -5.77
C ASP A 90 -0.80 -11.27 -6.18
N TRP A 91 -1.72 -10.35 -6.48
CA TRP A 91 -3.09 -10.70 -6.87
C TRP A 91 -3.20 -11.18 -8.32
N LEU A 92 -4.31 -11.85 -8.64
CA LEU A 92 -4.59 -12.36 -10.00
C LEU A 92 -4.54 -11.25 -11.06
N ILE A 93 -5.13 -10.09 -10.75
CA ILE A 93 -4.91 -8.86 -11.48
C ILE A 93 -4.05 -8.00 -10.56
N PRO A 94 -2.75 -7.84 -10.87
CA PRO A 94 -1.84 -7.19 -9.95
C PRO A 94 -2.19 -5.73 -9.70
N ASP A 95 -2.09 -5.31 -8.44
CA ASP A 95 -2.15 -3.91 -8.04
C ASP A 95 -0.83 -3.53 -7.35
N GLY A 96 0.20 -3.27 -8.15
CA GLY A 96 1.57 -3.15 -7.67
C GLY A 96 1.82 -1.96 -6.73
N MET A 97 0.98 -0.92 -6.82
CA MET A 97 1.07 0.24 -5.93
C MET A 97 0.44 -0.02 -4.56
N HIS A 98 -0.53 -0.93 -4.50
CA HIS A 98 -1.45 -1.06 -3.37
C HIS A 98 -0.87 -1.94 -2.27
N PHE A 99 -0.87 -1.40 -1.06
CA PHE A 99 -0.65 -2.14 0.18
C PHE A 99 -1.87 -1.98 1.08
N GLU A 100 -2.34 -3.05 1.69
CA GLU A 100 -3.43 -2.98 2.67
C GLU A 100 -3.06 -3.66 3.98
N TRP A 101 -3.48 -3.02 5.07
CA TRP A 101 -3.24 -3.50 6.41
C TRP A 101 -4.23 -4.63 6.75
N VAL A 102 -3.72 -5.80 7.13
CA VAL A 102 -4.52 -7.01 7.37
C VAL A 102 -4.39 -7.57 8.78
N GLU A 103 -3.30 -7.29 9.49
CA GLU A 103 -3.08 -7.79 10.85
C GLU A 103 -2.15 -6.91 11.69
N PHE A 104 -2.24 -7.03 13.02
CA PHE A 104 -1.21 -6.51 13.92
C PHE A 104 -0.04 -7.50 13.98
N PRO A 105 1.21 -7.05 14.14
CA PRO A 105 2.37 -7.93 14.30
C PRO A 105 2.32 -8.72 15.62
#